data_AF-C3Y457-F1
#
_entry.id   AF-C3Y457-F1
#
_cell.length_a   1.000
_cell.length_b   1.000
_cell.length_c   1.000
_cell.angle_alpha   90.00
_cell.angle_beta   90.00
_cell.angle_gamma   90.00
#
_symmetry.space_group_name_H-M   'P 1'
#
loop_
_entity.id
_entity.type
_entity.pdbx_description
1 polymer ?
#
loop_
_entity_poly.entity_id
_entity_poly.type
_entity_poly.pdbx_seq_one_letter_code
_entity_poly.pdbx_strand_id
1 'polypeptide(L)'
;MGDAERNMGPGMLLVSANVGSIFEDPDNMLPVWLTEFLSTISRVRPQFIAMHCQEIGGKNYETSMQHVDVFLERLLSSEEMHGYDRARIFLDEDFKTVESFTKKMPR
;
A
#
# COMPACT_ATOMS: atom_id res chain seq x y z
N MET A 1 -4.08 29.15 -27.86
CA MET A 1 -3.77 27.73 -28.12
C MET A 1 -4.36 26.99 -26.94
N GLY A 2 -5.48 26.30 -27.13
CA GLY A 2 -6.27 25.75 -26.04
C GLY A 2 -5.64 24.46 -25.52
N ASP A 3 -5.29 24.44 -24.23
CA ASP A 3 -5.08 23.19 -23.53
C ASP A 3 -6.46 22.55 -23.38
N ALA A 4 -6.75 21.61 -24.30
CA ALA A 4 -7.84 20.69 -24.12
C ALA A 4 -7.57 19.93 -22.82
N GLU A 5 -8.24 20.35 -21.74
CA GLU A 5 -8.49 19.53 -20.58
C GLU A 5 -9.10 18.24 -21.10
N ARG A 6 -8.24 17.24 -21.34
CA ARG A 6 -8.68 15.87 -21.56
C ARG A 6 -9.34 15.52 -20.24
N ASN A 7 -10.66 15.61 -20.22
CA ASN A 7 -11.52 15.14 -19.14
C ASN A 7 -11.42 13.60 -19.14
N MET A 8 -10.22 13.10 -18.83
CA MET A 8 -10.02 11.72 -18.44
C MET A 8 -10.74 11.60 -17.11
N GLY A 9 -11.72 10.69 -17.05
CA GLY A 9 -12.41 10.39 -15.80
C GLY A 9 -11.41 10.08 -14.67
N PRO A 10 -11.91 9.89 -13.43
CA PRO A 10 -11.08 9.70 -12.25
C PRO A 10 -9.86 8.82 -12.52
N GLY A 11 -8.65 9.39 -12.40
CA GLY A 11 -7.42 8.63 -12.63
C GLY A 11 -7.34 7.48 -11.64
N MET A 12 -7.24 6.24 -12.11
CA MET A 12 -7.08 5.07 -11.26
C MET A 12 -5.65 4.55 -11.34
N LEU A 13 -5.05 4.25 -10.19
CA LEU A 13 -3.78 3.55 -10.10
C LEU A 13 -4.01 2.17 -9.50
N LEU A 14 -3.78 1.14 -10.32
CA LEU A 14 -3.89 -0.26 -9.91
C LEU A 14 -2.50 -0.86 -9.82
N VAL A 15 -2.11 -1.31 -8.63
CA VAL A 15 -0.77 -1.84 -8.37
C VAL A 15 -0.86 -3.27 -7.86
N SER A 16 -0.04 -4.14 -8.43
CA SER A 16 0.28 -5.43 -7.85
C SER A 16 1.78 -5.46 -7.61
N ALA A 17 2.20 -5.92 -6.42
CA ALA A 17 3.60 -6.00 -6.06
C ALA A 17 3.88 -7.25 -5.23
N ASN A 18 4.88 -8.03 -5.65
CA ASN A 18 5.50 -8.98 -4.74
C ASN A 18 6.42 -8.19 -3.78
N VAL A 19 6.13 -8.27 -2.49
CA VAL A 19 6.81 -7.50 -1.44
C VAL A 19 7.61 -8.38 -0.48
N GLY A 20 7.77 -9.67 -0.79
CA GLY A 20 8.48 -10.61 0.09
C GLY A 20 9.89 -10.13 0.47
N SER A 21 10.63 -9.58 -0.49
CA SER A 21 11.97 -9.02 -0.26
C SER A 21 12.00 -7.80 0.65
N ILE A 22 10.92 -7.01 0.70
CA ILE A 22 10.80 -5.88 1.64
C ILE A 22 10.80 -6.40 3.08
N PHE A 23 10.15 -7.54 3.32
CA PHE A 23 10.05 -8.11 4.67
C PHE A 23 11.25 -8.99 5.03
N GLU A 24 12.08 -9.37 4.07
CA GLU A 24 13.38 -10.03 4.32
C GLU A 24 14.47 -9.01 4.71
N ASP A 25 14.40 -7.76 4.21
CA ASP A 25 15.33 -6.66 4.54
C ASP A 25 14.59 -5.31 4.67
N PRO A 26 13.80 -5.11 5.74
CA PRO A 26 12.92 -3.95 5.87
C PRO A 26 13.68 -2.63 6.01
N ASP A 27 14.86 -2.62 6.61
CA ASP A 27 15.58 -1.38 6.86
C ASP A 27 16.12 -0.74 5.56
N ASN A 28 16.45 -1.55 4.55
CA ASN A 28 17.00 -1.06 3.29
C ASN A 28 15.95 -1.02 2.17
N MET A 29 15.07 -2.02 2.08
CA MET A 29 14.15 -2.15 0.95
C MET A 29 12.89 -1.31 1.13
N LEU A 30 12.39 -1.18 2.36
CA LEU A 30 11.17 -0.41 2.63
C LEU A 30 11.29 1.06 2.24
N PRO A 31 12.37 1.80 2.61
CA PRO A 31 12.48 3.21 2.25
C PRO A 31 12.52 3.43 0.74
N VAL A 32 13.24 2.58 0.01
CA VAL A 32 13.36 2.66 -1.45
C VAL A 32 12.01 2.41 -2.10
N TRP A 33 11.32 1.35 -1.70
CA TRP A 33 10.02 0.99 -2.27
C TRP A 33 8.96 2.07 -2.01
N LEU A 34 8.87 2.57 -0.77
CA LEU A 34 7.94 3.65 -0.43
C LEU A 34 8.23 4.92 -1.23
N THR A 35 9.50 5.30 -1.35
CA THR A 35 9.89 6.51 -2.11
C THR A 35 9.42 6.44 -3.56
N GLU A 36 9.62 5.31 -4.23
CA GLU A 36 9.21 5.13 -5.63
C GLU A 36 7.70 5.07 -5.81
N PHE A 37 7.02 4.38 -4.88
CA PHE A 37 5.55 4.27 -4.89
C PHE A 37 4.90 5.64 -4.69
N LEU A 38 5.33 6.39 -3.68
CA LEU A 38 4.83 7.73 -3.36
C LEU A 38 5.17 8.75 -4.46
N SER A 39 6.38 8.70 -5.01
CA SER A 39 6.76 9.53 -6.17
C SER A 39 5.87 9.26 -7.39
N THR A 40 5.44 8.00 -7.56
CA THR A 40 4.50 7.64 -8.62
C THR A 40 3.10 8.20 -8.36
N ILE A 41 2.61 8.18 -7.12
CA ILE A 41 1.34 8.81 -6.74
C ILE A 41 1.39 10.32 -7.02
N SER A 42 2.45 11.00 -6.57
CA SER A 42 2.64 12.43 -6.79
C SER A 42 2.66 12.83 -8.27
N ARG A 43 3.25 11.99 -9.12
CA ARG A 43 3.31 12.21 -10.57
C ARG A 43 1.98 11.93 -11.28
N VAL A 44 1.33 10.81 -10.95
CA VAL A 44 0.11 10.35 -11.61
C VAL A 44 -1.14 11.08 -11.10
N ARG A 45 -1.12 11.51 -9.83
CA ARG A 45 -2.24 12.13 -9.10
C ARG A 45 -3.56 11.36 -9.28
N PRO A 46 -3.59 10.05 -8.98
CA PRO A 46 -4.81 9.28 -9.11
C PRO A 46 -5.88 9.76 -8.10
N GLN A 47 -7.14 9.62 -8.46
CA GLN A 47 -8.27 9.83 -7.54
C GLN A 47 -8.62 8.54 -6.78
N PHE A 48 -8.14 7.39 -7.25
CA PHE A 48 -8.34 6.10 -6.61
C PHE A 48 -7.09 5.23 -6.76
N ILE A 49 -6.67 4.61 -5.65
CA ILE A 49 -5.57 3.65 -5.61
C ILE A 49 -6.13 2.30 -5.14
N ALA A 50 -5.83 1.24 -5.89
CA ALA A 50 -5.92 -0.12 -5.38
C ALA A 50 -4.56 -0.78 -5.45
N MET A 51 -4.13 -1.37 -4.34
CA MET A 51 -2.83 -2.02 -4.21
C MET A 51 -3.02 -3.43 -3.66
N HIS A 52 -2.44 -4.40 -4.35
CA HIS A 52 -2.40 -5.79 -3.95
C HIS A 52 -0.95 -6.23 -3.75
N CYS A 53 -0.63 -6.65 -2.53
CA CYS A 53 0.72 -7.07 -2.15
C CYS A 53 0.78 -8.59 -1.98
N GLN A 54 1.61 -9.27 -2.78
CA GLN A 54 1.92 -10.69 -2.60
C GLN A 54 3.09 -10.87 -1.61
N GLU A 55 3.11 -11.98 -0.88
CA GLU A 55 4.19 -12.33 0.07
C GLU A 55 4.37 -11.31 1.22
N ILE A 56 3.28 -10.69 1.67
CA ILE A 56 3.32 -9.75 2.80
C ILE A 56 3.77 -10.47 4.09
N GLY A 57 4.73 -9.90 4.81
CA GLY A 57 5.38 -10.53 5.96
C GLY A 57 6.50 -11.53 5.60
N GLY A 58 6.74 -11.79 4.31
CA GLY A 58 7.84 -12.65 3.85
C GLY A 58 7.73 -14.11 4.36
N LYS A 59 8.83 -14.85 4.28
CA LYS A 59 8.87 -16.28 4.67
C LYS A 59 8.77 -16.52 6.18
N ASN A 60 9.16 -15.54 7.01
CA ASN A 60 9.21 -15.63 8.47
C ASN A 60 8.09 -14.80 9.12
N TYR A 61 6.85 -15.12 8.77
CA TYR A 61 5.68 -14.28 9.04
C TYR A 61 5.44 -13.95 10.52
N GLU A 62 5.64 -14.89 11.45
CA GLU A 62 5.37 -14.70 12.89
C GLU A 62 6.19 -13.54 13.49
N THR A 63 7.41 -13.34 12.98
CA THR A 63 8.30 -12.23 13.40
C THR A 63 8.10 -10.96 12.58
N SER A 64 7.44 -11.05 11.43
CA SER A 64 7.36 -9.97 10.44
C SER A 64 6.09 -9.13 10.52
N MET A 65 5.09 -9.52 11.32
CA MET A 65 3.86 -8.74 11.49
C MET A 65 4.10 -7.32 12.01
N GLN A 66 5.06 -7.15 12.92
CA GLN A 66 5.50 -5.81 13.35
C GLN A 66 6.01 -4.96 12.18
N HIS A 67 6.64 -5.56 11.17
CA HIS A 67 7.12 -4.84 9.99
C HIS A 67 5.98 -4.49 9.02
N VAL A 68 4.91 -5.29 8.99
CA VAL A 68 3.69 -4.96 8.23
C VAL A 68 2.99 -3.75 8.85
N ASP A 69 2.88 -3.69 10.17
CA ASP A 69 2.31 -2.51 10.85
C ASP A 69 3.12 -1.25 10.55
N VAL A 70 4.46 -1.33 10.64
CA VAL A 70 5.36 -0.20 10.30
C VAL A 70 5.23 0.19 8.82
N PHE A 71 5.11 -0.77 7.91
CA PHE A 71 4.87 -0.50 6.49
C PHE A 71 3.58 0.29 6.29
N LEU A 72 2.48 -0.15 6.90
CA LEU A 72 1.17 0.50 6.77
C LEU A 72 1.14 1.87 7.42
N GLU A 73 1.75 2.03 8.59
CA GLU A 73 1.87 3.31 9.28
C GLU A 73 2.62 4.32 8.40
N ARG A 74 3.79 3.96 7.88
CA ARG A 74 4.59 4.84 7.01
C ARG A 74 3.88 5.19 5.71
N LEU A 75 3.17 4.24 5.12
CA LEU A 75 2.40 4.48 3.91
C LEU A 75 1.23 5.43 4.18
N LEU A 76 0.40 5.16 5.18
CA LEU A 76 -0.82 5.92 5.44
C LEU A 76 -0.57 7.32 6.01
N SER A 77 0.55 7.53 6.69
CA SER A 77 0.96 8.84 7.23
C SER A 77 1.71 9.71 6.23
N SER A 78 1.92 9.24 5.00
CA SER A 78 2.62 10.01 3.98
C SER A 78 1.76 11.17 3.46
N GLU A 79 2.40 12.27 3.07
CA GLU A 79 1.70 13.47 2.59
C GLU A 79 0.87 13.19 1.33
N GLU A 80 1.32 12.30 0.46
CA GLU A 80 0.62 11.90 -0.75
C GLU A 80 -0.72 11.21 -0.47
N MET A 81 -0.84 10.57 0.71
CA MET A 81 -2.06 9.88 1.11
C MET A 81 -3.09 10.83 1.75
N HIS A 82 -2.70 12.02 2.19
CA HIS A 82 -3.62 13.00 2.81
C HIS A 82 -4.74 13.46 1.87
N GLY A 83 -4.55 13.37 0.55
CA GLY A 83 -5.57 13.72 -0.44
C GLY A 83 -6.73 12.72 -0.57
N TYR A 84 -6.67 11.56 0.11
CA TYR A 84 -7.71 10.54 0.06
C TYR A 84 -8.51 10.52 1.37
N ASP A 85 -9.83 10.62 1.26
CA ASP A 85 -10.70 10.68 2.44
C ASP A 85 -10.86 9.33 3.16
N ARG A 86 -10.42 8.22 2.54
CA ARG A 86 -10.63 6.85 3.05
C ARG A 86 -9.51 5.92 2.64
N ALA A 87 -9.04 5.13 3.60
CA ALA A 87 -8.22 3.94 3.37
C ALA A 87 -8.97 2.69 3.84
N ARG A 88 -8.84 1.59 3.10
CA ARG A 88 -9.31 0.26 3.52
C ARG A 88 -8.20 -0.74 3.29
N ILE A 89 -7.83 -1.43 4.36
CA ILE A 89 -6.76 -2.43 4.36
C ILE A 89 -7.41 -3.77 4.68
N PHE A 90 -7.11 -4.76 3.85
CA PHE A 90 -7.50 -6.14 4.05
C PHE A 90 -6.22 -6.93 4.25
N LEU A 91 -6.01 -7.41 5.47
CA LEU A 91 -4.89 -8.27 5.82
C LEU A 91 -5.47 -9.61 6.27
N ASP A 92 -4.87 -10.68 5.79
CA ASP A 92 -5.07 -12.00 6.37
C ASP A 92 -4.07 -12.16 7.52
N GLU A 93 -4.55 -11.93 8.74
CA GLU A 93 -3.76 -12.04 9.96
C GLU A 93 -3.82 -13.45 10.59
N ASP A 94 -4.71 -14.31 10.08
CA ASP A 94 -5.11 -15.54 10.76
C ASP A 94 -4.91 -16.77 9.87
N PHE A 95 -3.64 -17.11 9.61
CA PHE A 95 -3.28 -18.30 8.81
C PHE A 95 -3.64 -19.64 9.46
N LYS A 96 -4.26 -19.64 10.65
CA LYS A 96 -4.76 -20.83 11.33
C LYS A 96 -6.22 -21.15 11.00
N THR A 97 -6.95 -20.22 10.41
CA THR A 97 -8.36 -20.39 10.08
C THR A 97 -8.62 -19.95 8.66
N VAL A 98 -9.00 -20.91 7.83
CA VAL A 98 -9.35 -20.76 6.40
C VAL A 98 -10.54 -19.78 6.17
N GLU A 99 -11.08 -19.10 7.21
CA GLU A 99 -12.37 -18.41 7.17
C GLU A 99 -12.45 -16.99 7.80
N SER A 100 -11.36 -16.29 8.17
CA SER A 100 -11.49 -14.92 8.76
C SER A 100 -10.58 -13.85 8.15
N PHE A 101 -10.93 -13.39 6.95
CA PHE A 101 -10.16 -12.45 6.13
C PHE A 101 -10.38 -10.93 6.39
N THR A 102 -10.93 -10.46 7.52
CA THR A 102 -11.21 -9.00 7.64
C THR A 102 -11.05 -8.42 9.04
N LYS A 103 -9.94 -7.69 9.24
CA LYS A 103 -9.77 -6.74 10.34
C LYS A 103 -10.31 -5.37 9.95
N LYS A 104 -11.16 -4.78 10.80
CA LYS A 104 -11.63 -3.38 10.67
C LYS A 104 -10.90 -2.53 11.71
N MET A 105 -10.23 -1.47 11.28
CA MET A 105 -9.60 -0.49 12.18
C MET A 105 -10.62 0.54 12.70
N PRO A 106 -10.45 1.10 13.91
CA PRO A 106 -11.32 2.14 14.45
C PRO A 106 -11.12 3.48 13.73
N ARG A 107 -12.19 4.30 13.73
CA ARG A 107 -12.25 5.61 13.05
C ARG A 107 -11.48 6.69 13.81
#